data_AF-A0A957R2A4-F1
#
_entry.id   AF-A0A957R2A4-F1
#
_cell.length_a   1.000
_cell.length_b   1.000
_cell.length_c   1.000
_cell.angle_alpha   90.00
_cell.angle_beta   90.00
_cell.angle_gamma   90.00
#
_symmetry.space_group_name_H-M   'P 1'
#
loop_
_entity.id
_entity.type
_entity.pdbx_description
1 polymer ?
#
loop_
_entity_poly.entity_id
_entity_poly.type
_entity_poly.pdbx_seq_one_letter_code
_entity_poly.pdbx_strand_id
1 'polypeptide(L)'
;AADRIIAPPSSRFELVGLRSEVIFLKETLAKVGVEMEAVQISPYKSSPDMFTRTDMSAEMREMISWLLDENFGMVCEGIATGRKLS
;
A
#
# COMPACT_ATOMS: atom_id res chain seq x y z
N ALA A 1 11.99 -22.67 1.74
CA ALA A 1 13.07 -21.81 2.28
C ALA A 1 14.41 -22.50 2.11
N ALA A 2 15.53 -21.78 2.14
CA ALA A 2 16.88 -22.34 1.96
C ALA A 2 17.62 -22.51 3.30
N ASP A 3 18.35 -23.62 3.46
CA ASP A 3 19.17 -23.88 4.65
C ASP A 3 20.38 -22.93 4.76
N ARG A 4 20.90 -22.47 3.61
CA ARG A 4 22.02 -21.52 3.51
C ARG A 4 21.74 -20.49 2.42
N ILE A 5 22.13 -19.24 2.70
CA ILE A 5 22.14 -18.14 1.74
C ILE A 5 23.61 -17.71 1.59
N ILE A 6 24.14 -17.78 0.37
CA ILE A 6 25.52 -17.40 0.05
C ILE A 6 25.46 -16.23 -0.93
N ALA A 7 26.18 -15.15 -0.63
CA ALA A 7 26.18 -13.94 -1.43
C ALA A 7 27.60 -13.34 -1.50
N PRO A 8 28.05 -12.80 -2.65
CA PRO A 8 29.32 -12.07 -2.72
C PRO A 8 29.30 -10.79 -1.86
N PRO A 9 30.47 -10.25 -1.47
CA PRO A 9 30.54 -9.01 -0.68
C PRO A 9 29.88 -7.80 -1.34
N SER A 10 29.72 -7.82 -2.68
CA SER A 10 29.06 -6.77 -3.45
C SER A 10 27.53 -6.88 -3.45
N SER A 11 26.96 -7.94 -2.87
CA SER A 11 25.51 -8.11 -2.81
C SER A 11 24.85 -7.08 -1.90
N ARG A 12 23.65 -6.66 -2.32
CA ARG A 12 22.78 -5.79 -1.55
C ARG A 12 21.45 -6.49 -1.31
N PHE A 13 20.94 -6.36 -0.10
CA PHE A 13 19.58 -6.78 0.26
C PHE A 13 18.72 -5.54 0.36
N GLU A 14 17.73 -5.40 -0.53
CA GLU A 14 16.87 -4.21 -0.60
C GLU A 14 15.57 -4.41 0.20
N LEU A 15 15.72 -4.58 1.51
CA LEU A 15 14.60 -4.70 2.45
C LEU A 15 14.13 -3.30 2.90
N VAL A 16 13.53 -2.56 1.97
CA VAL A 16 13.15 -1.15 2.19
C VAL A 16 11.71 -0.95 2.71
N GLY A 17 10.96 -2.04 2.89
CA GLY A 17 9.56 -2.02 3.33
C GLY A 17 8.54 -1.94 2.19
N LEU A 18 7.30 -1.64 2.55
CA LEU A 18 6.17 -1.55 1.62
C LEU A 18 5.71 -0.10 1.46
N ARG A 19 5.22 0.25 0.27
CA ARG A 19 4.59 1.54 -0.01
C ARG A 19 3.32 1.35 -0.83
N SER A 20 2.35 2.23 -0.61
CA SER A 20 1.15 2.34 -1.44
C SER A 20 1.07 3.75 -2.02
N GLU A 21 0.76 3.83 -3.30
CA GLU A 21 0.54 5.08 -4.02
C GLU A 21 -0.90 5.11 -4.52
N VAL A 22 -1.61 6.20 -4.23
CA VAL A 22 -2.99 6.40 -4.69
C VAL A 22 -3.02 7.61 -5.61
N ILE A 23 -3.69 7.45 -6.75
CA ILE A 23 -3.83 8.49 -7.77
C ILE A 23 -5.21 9.13 -7.61
N PHE A 24 -5.25 10.46 -7.71
CA PHE A 24 -6.49 11.24 -7.75
C PHE A 24 -6.66 11.89 -9.12
N LEU A 25 -7.78 11.58 -9.77
CA LEU A 25 -8.11 11.95 -11.14
C LEU A 25 -9.23 12.98 -11.24
N LYS A 26 -9.86 13.38 -10.12
CA LYS A 26 -10.96 14.36 -10.10
C LYS A 26 -10.68 15.58 -10.98
N GLU A 27 -9.59 16.29 -10.71
CA GLU A 27 -9.22 17.51 -11.42
C GLU A 27 -8.82 17.24 -12.87
N THR A 28 -8.27 16.06 -13.15
CA THR A 28 -7.93 15.66 -14.52
C THR A 28 -9.19 15.41 -15.35
N LEU A 29 -10.20 14.78 -14.76
CA LEU A 29 -11.50 14.54 -15.41
C LEU A 29 -12.29 15.85 -15.59
N ALA A 30 -12.25 16.74 -14.60
CA ALA A 30 -12.88 18.05 -14.67
C ALA A 30 -12.38 18.88 -15.87
N LYS A 31 -11.08 18.77 -16.22
CA LYS A 31 -10.50 19.45 -17.41
C LYS A 31 -11.14 19.04 -18.73
N VAL A 32 -11.73 17.86 -18.81
CA VAL A 32 -12.45 17.36 -20.00
C VAL A 32 -13.97 17.38 -19.82
N GLY A 33 -14.47 18.08 -18.81
CA GLY A 33 -15.90 18.24 -18.53
C GLY A 33 -16.56 16.98 -17.94
N VAL A 34 -15.78 16.06 -17.37
CA VAL A 34 -16.29 14.84 -16.72
C VAL A 34 -16.29 15.01 -15.20
N GLU A 35 -17.44 14.76 -14.58
CA GLU A 35 -17.63 14.72 -13.14
C GLU A 35 -18.19 13.35 -12.71
N MET A 36 -17.69 12.80 -11.61
CA MET A 36 -18.16 11.53 -11.07
C MET A 36 -18.99 11.75 -9.80
N GLU A 37 -20.24 11.32 -9.85
CA GLU A 37 -21.08 11.20 -8.67
C GLU A 37 -21.06 9.75 -8.17
N ALA A 38 -20.74 9.56 -6.90
CA ALA A 38 -20.67 8.24 -6.28
C ALA A 38 -21.46 8.21 -4.98
N VAL A 39 -22.27 7.16 -4.80
CA VAL A 39 -22.96 6.88 -3.54
C VAL A 39 -22.14 5.87 -2.74
N GLN A 40 -21.71 6.28 -1.55
CA GLN A 40 -20.88 5.48 -0.66
C GLN A 40 -21.69 5.03 0.56
N ILE A 41 -21.80 3.71 0.77
CA ILE A 41 -22.56 3.10 1.88
C ILE A 41 -21.65 2.79 3.09
N SER A 42 -20.33 2.99 2.96
CA SER A 42 -19.35 2.84 4.04
C SER A 42 -18.15 3.76 3.78
N PRO A 43 -17.63 4.48 4.80
CA PRO A 43 -16.49 5.39 4.62
C PRO A 43 -15.21 4.65 4.20
N TYR A 44 -15.13 3.33 4.43
CA TYR A 44 -14.01 2.49 4.02
C TYR A 44 -14.10 1.98 2.57
N LYS A 45 -15.25 2.14 1.89
CA LYS A 45 -15.37 1.80 0.46
C LYS A 45 -14.79 2.92 -0.41
N SER A 46 -13.47 3.03 -0.39
CA SER A 46 -12.71 4.18 -0.87
C SER A 46 -12.37 4.14 -2.38
N SER A 47 -12.80 3.11 -3.11
CA SER A 47 -12.59 3.01 -4.56
C SER A 47 -13.07 4.23 -5.37
N PRO A 48 -14.20 4.88 -5.03
CA PRO A 48 -14.66 6.08 -5.73
C PRO A 48 -13.81 7.34 -5.46
N ASP A 49 -13.10 7.40 -4.33
CA ASP A 49 -12.34 8.58 -3.89
C ASP A 49 -11.30 9.01 -4.93
N MET A 50 -10.71 8.06 -5.67
CA MET A 50 -9.77 8.35 -6.76
C MET A 50 -10.36 9.29 -7.81
N PHE A 51 -11.69 9.35 -7.96
CA PHE A 51 -12.35 10.17 -8.97
C PHE A 51 -13.18 11.31 -8.36
N THR A 52 -13.59 11.21 -7.08
CA THR A 52 -14.42 12.23 -6.41
C THR A 52 -13.63 13.17 -5.50
N ARG A 53 -12.40 12.80 -5.11
CA ARG A 53 -11.52 13.55 -4.20
C ARG A 53 -10.20 13.93 -4.85
N THR A 54 -9.47 14.82 -4.19
CA THR A 54 -8.10 15.23 -4.54
C THR A 54 -7.06 14.70 -3.56
N ASP A 55 -7.50 14.07 -2.48
CA ASP A 55 -6.69 13.50 -1.41
C ASP A 55 -7.36 12.29 -0.77
N MET A 56 -6.55 11.52 -0.03
CA MET A 56 -7.05 10.40 0.77
C MET A 56 -7.97 10.93 1.87
N SER A 57 -9.14 10.30 2.01
CA SER A 57 -9.93 10.39 3.23
C SER A 57 -9.14 9.83 4.43
N ALA A 58 -9.53 10.21 5.64
CA ALA A 58 -8.88 9.71 6.86
C ALA A 58 -9.02 8.19 6.96
N GLU A 59 -10.20 7.68 6.61
CA GLU A 59 -10.58 6.27 6.65
C GLU A 59 -9.85 5.45 5.58
N MET A 60 -9.69 6.01 4.36
CA MET A 60 -8.82 5.39 3.35
C MET A 60 -7.37 5.30 3.86
N ARG A 61 -6.85 6.38 4.44
CA ARG A 61 -5.47 6.41 4.95
C ARG A 61 -5.27 5.40 6.07
N GLU A 62 -6.18 5.33 7.03
CA GLU A 62 -6.16 4.36 8.12
C GLU A 62 -6.17 2.93 7.57
N MET A 63 -7.11 2.61 6.67
CA MET A 63 -7.23 1.27 6.08
C MET A 63 -5.98 0.85 5.31
N ILE A 64 -5.42 1.73 4.47
CA ILE A 64 -4.21 1.42 3.71
C ILE A 64 -3.01 1.23 4.64
N SER A 65 -2.86 2.08 5.66
CA SER A 65 -1.79 1.93 6.65
C SER A 65 -1.91 0.60 7.38
N TRP A 66 -3.11 0.24 7.86
CA TRP A 66 -3.33 -1.05 8.52
C TRP A 66 -2.97 -2.24 7.62
N LEU A 67 -3.38 -2.21 6.35
CA LEU A 67 -3.01 -3.25 5.38
C LEU A 67 -1.50 -3.32 5.12
N LEU A 68 -0.82 -2.18 5.05
CA LEU A 68 0.64 -2.14 4.88
C LEU A 68 1.37 -2.70 6.10
N ASP A 69 0.93 -2.35 7.30
CA ASP A 69 1.53 -2.78 8.57
C ASP A 69 1.38 -4.30 8.76
N GLU A 70 0.18 -4.84 8.55
CA GLU A 70 -0.07 -6.29 8.63
C GLU A 70 0.75 -7.07 7.59
N ASN A 71 0.75 -6.61 6.34
CA ASN A 71 1.51 -7.27 5.28
C ASN A 71 3.02 -7.22 5.52
N PHE A 72 3.53 -6.08 5.99
CA PHE A 72 4.94 -5.96 6.33
C PHE A 72 5.30 -6.81 7.55
N GLY A 73 4.43 -6.89 8.55
CA GLY A 73 4.55 -7.80 9.69
C GLY A 73 4.71 -9.25 9.26
N MET A 74 3.83 -9.73 8.36
CA MET A 74 3.93 -11.09 7.82
C MET A 74 5.25 -11.35 7.07
N VAL A 75 5.76 -10.38 6.31
CA VAL A 75 7.06 -10.50 5.64
C VAL A 75 8.19 -10.59 6.66
N CYS A 76 8.18 -9.73 7.68
CA CYS A 76 9.16 -9.73 8.75
C CYS A 76 9.16 -11.06 9.53
N GLU A 77 7.99 -11.57 9.89
CA GLU A 77 7.84 -12.85 10.60
C GLU A 77 8.35 -14.03 9.75
N GLY A 78 8.02 -14.05 8.45
CA GLY A 78 8.52 -15.07 7.53
C GLY A 78 10.05 -15.05 7.41
N ILE A 79 10.65 -13.86 7.33
CA ILE A 79 12.11 -13.69 7.32
C ILE A 79 12.69 -14.14 8.66
N ALA A 80 12.18 -13.64 9.78
CA ALA A 80 12.68 -13.96 11.13
C ALA A 80 12.67 -15.47 11.37
N THR A 81 11.54 -16.14 11.08
CA THR A 81 11.40 -17.59 11.17
C THR A 81 12.41 -18.31 10.27
N GLY A 82 12.52 -17.90 9.00
CA GLY A 82 13.46 -18.49 8.05
C GLY A 82 14.94 -18.28 8.42
N ARG A 83 15.24 -17.28 9.25
CA ARG A 83 16.60 -16.94 9.71
C ARG A 83 16.87 -17.30 11.17
N LYS A 84 15.89 -17.85 11.89
CA LYS A 84 15.95 -18.15 13.34
C LYS A 84 16.32 -16.91 14.16
N LEU A 85 15.72 -15.78 13.82
CA LEU A 85 15.89 -14.49 14.50
C LEU A 85 14.63 -14.17 15.35
N SER A 86 14.81 -13.37 16.40
CA SER A 86 13.74 -12.86 17.27
C SER A 86 13.21 -11.52 16.81
#